data_AF-A0A9X9F0F2-F1
#
_entry.id   AF-A0A9X9F0F2-F1
#
_cell.length_a   1.000
_cell.length_b   1.000
_cell.length_c   1.000
_cell.angle_alpha   90.00
_cell.angle_beta   90.00
_cell.angle_gamma   90.00
#
_symmetry.space_group_name_H-M   'P 1'
#
loop_
_entity.id
_entity.type
_entity.pdbx_description
1 polymer ?
#
loop_
_entity_poly.entity_id
_entity_poly.type
_entity_poly.pdbx_seq_one_letter_code
_entity_poly.pdbx_strand_id
1 'polypeptide(L)'
;FTFAHPAAVLPFAKKHSKHISVTALILGSMAPDFEYFLHFRPYGVIGHTWLGFLYLNLPLVFLIAYIYHYILKKPFITHLPKPFAGYYSYAIDE
;
A
#
# COMPACT_ATOMS: atom_id res chain seq x y z
N PHE A 1 -8.15 -5.75 -11.78
CA PHE A 1 -8.15 -6.37 -10.42
C PHE A 1 -7.03 -5.72 -9.62
N THR A 2 -7.38 -4.80 -8.72
CA THR A 2 -6.43 -3.90 -8.06
C THR A 2 -5.36 -4.64 -7.25
N PHE A 3 -5.73 -5.73 -6.58
CA PHE A 3 -4.81 -6.52 -5.75
C PHE A 3 -3.79 -7.38 -6.54
N ALA A 4 -3.86 -7.46 -7.88
CA ALA A 4 -2.79 -8.11 -8.66
C ALA A 4 -1.62 -7.19 -8.96
N HIS A 5 -1.79 -5.86 -8.95
CA HIS A 5 -0.72 -4.93 -9.31
C HIS A 5 0.56 -5.08 -8.45
N PRO A 6 0.47 -5.37 -7.14
CA PRO A 6 1.66 -5.63 -6.32
C PRO A 6 2.55 -6.76 -6.86
N ALA A 7 2.00 -7.73 -7.61
CA ALA A 7 2.78 -8.82 -8.19
C ALA A 7 3.83 -8.30 -9.20
N ALA A 8 3.53 -7.22 -9.92
CA ALA A 8 4.45 -6.61 -10.89
C ALA A 8 5.64 -5.92 -10.22
N VAL A 9 5.46 -5.40 -9.00
CA VAL A 9 6.52 -4.68 -8.26
C VAL A 9 7.28 -5.57 -7.26
N LEU A 10 6.82 -6.81 -7.06
CA LEU A 10 7.42 -7.75 -6.11
C LEU A 10 8.92 -8.04 -6.35
N PRO A 11 9.43 -8.14 -7.60
CA PRO A 11 10.86 -8.31 -7.84
C PRO A 11 11.70 -7.15 -7.28
N PHE A 12 11.16 -5.92 -7.32
CA PHE A 12 11.82 -4.74 -6.78
C PHE A 12 11.70 -4.66 -5.26
N ALA A 13 10.59 -5.14 -4.69
CA ALA A 13 10.42 -5.25 -3.24
C ALA A 13 11.41 -6.23 -2.59
N LYS A 14 11.75 -7.32 -3.29
CA LYS A 14 12.76 -8.30 -2.83
C LYS A 14 14.18 -7.74 -2.81
N LYS A 15 14.46 -6.73 -3.61
CA LYS A 15 15.76 -6.05 -3.64
C LYS A 15 15.79 -5.04 -2.49
N HIS A 16 16.14 -5.50 -1.29
CA HIS A 16 16.32 -4.64 -0.11
C HIS A 16 17.29 -3.49 -0.46
N SER A 17 16.72 -2.30 -0.65
CA SER A 17 17.45 -1.08 -0.99
C SER A 17 17.02 0.00 -0.03
N LYS A 18 17.99 0.74 0.51
CA LYS A 18 17.74 1.90 1.38
C LYS A 18 16.93 3.00 0.70
N HIS A 19 16.83 2.98 -0.63
CA HIS A 19 16.16 3.99 -1.44
C HIS A 19 14.76 3.57 -1.91
N ILE A 20 14.34 2.32 -1.65
CA ILE A 20 13.07 1.80 -2.16
C ILE A 20 12.19 1.38 -0.99
N SER A 21 11.07 2.08 -0.82
CA SER A 21 10.04 1.69 0.15
C SER A 21 9.11 0.64 -0.44
N VAL A 22 9.07 -0.54 0.18
CA VAL A 22 8.14 -1.62 -0.20
C VAL A 22 6.68 -1.19 -0.03
N THR A 23 6.37 -0.44 1.03
CA THR A 23 5.02 0.12 1.24
C THR A 23 4.63 1.04 0.07
N ALA A 24 5.53 1.93 -0.33
CA ALA A 24 5.27 2.86 -1.43
C ALA A 24 5.13 2.12 -2.77
N LEU A 25 5.92 1.07 -3.03
CA LEU A 25 5.78 0.25 -4.23
C LEU A 25 4.42 -0.44 -4.30
N ILE A 26 4.01 -1.10 -3.22
CA ILE A 26 2.74 -1.83 -3.16
C ILE A 26 1.57 -0.85 -3.34
N LEU A 27 1.49 0.19 -2.49
CA LEU A 27 0.40 1.16 -2.54
C LEU A 27 0.41 1.95 -3.86
N GLY A 28 1.57 2.38 -4.34
CA GLY A 28 1.72 3.13 -5.58
C GLY A 28 1.28 2.32 -6.81
N SER A 29 1.55 1.01 -6.83
CA SER A 29 1.08 0.12 -7.91
C SER A 29 -0.45 -0.02 -7.96
N MET A 30 -1.13 0.23 -6.84
CA MET A 30 -2.58 0.13 -6.70
C MET A 30 -3.29 1.48 -6.77
N ALA A 31 -2.57 2.59 -6.58
CA ALA A 31 -3.14 3.91 -6.36
C ALA A 31 -4.08 4.43 -7.47
N PRO A 32 -3.77 4.25 -8.78
CA PRO A 32 -4.68 4.67 -9.85
C PRO A 32 -6.08 4.05 -9.75
N ASP A 33 -6.17 2.83 -9.21
CA ASP A 33 -7.41 2.09 -9.07
C ASP A 33 -8.18 2.43 -7.77
N PHE A 34 -7.60 3.22 -6.86
CA PHE A 34 -8.30 3.61 -5.62
C PHE A 34 -9.54 4.45 -5.88
N GLU A 35 -9.64 5.11 -7.04
CA GLU A 35 -10.88 5.76 -7.48
C GLU A 35 -12.07 4.80 -7.53
N TYR A 36 -11.85 3.50 -7.82
CA TYR A 36 -12.94 2.53 -7.84
C TYR A 36 -13.58 2.36 -6.46
N PHE A 37 -12.76 2.43 -5.41
CA PHE A 37 -13.21 2.31 -4.02
C PHE A 37 -13.86 3.61 -3.54
N LEU A 38 -13.33 4.76 -3.93
CA LEU A 38 -13.91 6.06 -3.60
C LEU A 38 -15.30 6.26 -4.25
N HIS A 39 -15.47 5.82 -5.49
CA HIS A 39 -16.73 5.92 -6.21
C HIS A 39 -17.65 4.70 -6.02
N PHE A 40 -17.20 3.66 -5.30
CA PHE A 40 -17.90 2.38 -5.13
C PHE A 40 -18.38 1.75 -6.45
N ARG A 41 -17.65 1.99 -7.54
CA ARG A 41 -17.93 1.48 -8.89
C ARG A 41 -16.64 1.48 -9.71
N PRO A 42 -16.50 0.67 -10.77
CA PRO A 42 -15.29 0.62 -11.60
C PRO A 42 -15.17 1.87 -12.50
N TYR A 43 -14.97 3.02 -11.87
CA TYR A 43 -14.81 4.32 -12.49
C TYR A 43 -13.53 4.97 -11.96
N GLY A 44 -12.55 5.14 -12.83
CA GLY A 44 -11.23 5.69 -12.53
C GLY A 44 -10.67 6.31 -13.79
N VAL A 45 -10.64 7.63 -13.83
CA VAL A 45 -10.22 8.40 -15.01
C VAL A 45 -9.09 9.35 -14.64
N ILE A 46 -9.09 9.89 -13.43
CA ILE A 46 -8.15 10.92 -12.99
C ILE A 46 -6.82 10.27 -12.61
N GLY A 47 -6.84 9.24 -11.76
CA GLY A 47 -5.68 8.52 -11.24
C GLY A 47 -4.82 7.85 -12.31
N HIS A 48 -5.37 7.63 -13.51
CA HIS A 48 -4.63 7.14 -14.69
C HIS A 48 -4.03 8.26 -15.57
N THR A 49 -4.14 9.53 -15.17
CA THR A 49 -3.51 10.67 -15.84
C THR A 49 -2.22 11.10 -15.14
N TRP A 50 -1.33 11.81 -15.84
CA TRP A 50 -0.12 12.39 -15.24
C TRP A 50 -0.41 13.36 -14.09
N LEU A 51 -1.44 14.20 -14.23
CA LEU A 51 -1.85 15.11 -13.17
C LEU A 51 -2.48 14.37 -12.00
N GLY A 52 -3.30 13.34 -12.26
CA GLY A 52 -3.82 12.50 -11.19
C GLY A 52 -2.74 11.72 -10.46
N PHE A 53 -1.66 11.31 -11.13
CA PHE A 53 -0.51 10.73 -10.43
C PHE A 53 0.04 11.69 -9.35
N LEU A 54 0.26 12.96 -9.70
CA LEU A 54 0.84 13.95 -8.79
C LEU A 54 -0.16 14.44 -7.72
N TYR A 55 -1.40 14.72 -8.10
CA TYR A 55 -2.38 15.39 -7.23
C TYR A 55 -3.35 14.46 -6.52
N LEU A 56 -3.55 13.23 -7.04
CA LEU A 56 -4.44 12.24 -6.44
C LEU A 56 -3.64 11.07 -5.85
N ASN A 57 -2.92 10.33 -6.69
CA ASN A 57 -2.27 9.07 -6.28
C ASN A 57 -1.17 9.31 -5.24
N LEU A 58 -0.28 10.27 -5.47
CA LEU A 58 0.85 10.52 -4.58
C LEU A 58 0.39 10.95 -3.18
N PRO A 59 -0.50 11.95 -3.00
CA PRO A 59 -1.05 12.28 -1.69
C PRO A 59 -1.80 11.12 -1.04
N LEU A 60 -2.56 10.36 -1.82
CA LEU A 60 -3.34 9.23 -1.32
C LEU A 60 -2.45 8.09 -0.81
N VAL A 61 -1.36 7.79 -1.52
CA VAL A 61 -0.35 6.81 -1.08
C VAL A 61 0.29 7.25 0.23
N PHE A 62 0.68 8.53 0.37
CA PHE A 62 1.22 9.03 1.63
C PHE A 62 0.21 8.91 2.78
N LEU A 63 -1.04 9.30 2.55
CA LEU A 63 -2.10 9.21 3.54
C LEU A 63 -2.35 7.76 3.99
N ILE A 64 -2.49 6.82 3.05
CA ILE A 64 -2.73 5.42 3.37
C ILE A 64 -1.52 4.79 4.04
N ALA A 65 -0.30 5.11 3.58
CA ALA A 65 0.92 4.64 4.24
C ALA A 65 1.01 5.15 5.67
N TYR A 66 0.68 6.42 5.92
CA TYR A 66 0.64 7.00 7.25
C TYR A 66 -0.37 6.27 8.16
N ILE A 67 -1.61 6.11 7.70
CA ILE A 67 -2.65 5.39 8.44
C ILE A 67 -2.20 3.95 8.73
N TYR A 68 -1.63 3.27 7.74
CA TYR A 68 -1.14 1.91 7.92
C TYR A 68 -0.06 1.84 9.00
N HIS A 69 1.03 2.60 8.88
CA HIS A 69 2.17 2.50 9.78
C HIS A 69 1.87 2.98 11.20
N TYR A 70 1.10 4.06 11.36
CA TYR A 70 0.89 4.67 12.67
C TYR A 70 -0.38 4.20 13.40
N ILE A 71 -1.40 3.71 12.66
CA ILE A 71 -2.70 3.36 13.25
C ILE A 71 -2.97 1.87 13.13
N LEU A 72 -2.82 1.27 11.94
CA LEU A 72 -3.33 -0.08 11.66
C LEU A 72 -2.31 -1.21 11.90
N LYS A 73 -1.03 -0.99 11.59
CA LYS A 73 0.03 -2.02 11.55
C LYS A 73 0.14 -2.78 12.87
N LYS A 74 0.28 -2.06 13.99
CA LYS A 74 0.41 -2.66 15.32
C LYS A 74 -0.83 -3.47 15.73
N PRO A 75 -2.06 -2.91 15.77
CA PRO A 75 -3.23 -3.69 16.15
C PRO A 75 -3.52 -4.83 15.18
N PHE A 76 -3.25 -4.66 13.88
CA PHE A 76 -3.42 -5.73 12.91
C PHE A 76 -2.54 -6.94 13.25
N ILE A 77 -1.25 -6.73 13.49
CA ILE A 77 -0.31 -7.82 13.80
C ILE A 77 -0.63 -8.47 15.15
N THR A 78 -0.92 -7.69 16.20
CA THR A 78 -1.14 -8.23 17.55
C THR A 78 -2.42 -9.06 17.68
N HIS A 79 -3.40 -8.86 16.78
CA HIS A 79 -4.67 -9.60 16.79
C HIS A 79 -4.70 -10.78 15.79
N LEU A 80 -3.60 -11.08 15.10
CA LEU A 80 -3.52 -12.29 14.27
C LEU A 80 -3.60 -13.57 15.14
N PRO A 81 -4.15 -14.68 14.63
CA PRO A 81 -4.13 -15.95 15.33
C PRO A 81 -2.68 -16.43 15.51
N LYS A 82 -2.38 -17.09 16.64
CA LYS A 82 -1.09 -17.75 16.82
C LYS A 82 -0.96 -18.90 15.79
N PRO A 83 0.20 -19.09 15.15
CA PRO A 83 1.50 -18.49 15.49
C PRO A 83 1.81 -17.15 14.79
N PHE A 84 0.95 -16.65 13.90
CA PHE A 84 1.27 -15.52 13.02
C PHE A 84 1.53 -14.20 13.77
N ALA A 85 0.77 -13.91 14.84
CA ALA A 85 1.03 -12.72 15.66
C ALA A 85 2.44 -12.70 16.27
N GLY A 86 2.97 -13.87 16.67
CA GLY A 86 4.33 -14.00 17.19
C GLY A 86 5.39 -13.95 16.09
N TYR A 87 5.10 -14.54 14.93
CA TYR A 87 6.01 -14.52 13.79
C TYR A 87 6.25 -13.11 13.24
N TYR A 88 5.20 -12.27 13.15
CA TYR A 88 5.28 -10.93 12.57
C TYR A 88 5.57 -9.82 13.59
N SER A 89 5.85 -10.13 14.86
CA SER A 89 6.08 -9.10 15.88
C SER A 89 7.30 -8.22 15.56
N TYR A 90 8.33 -8.77 14.90
CA TYR A 90 9.52 -8.02 14.49
C TYR A 90 9.17 -6.81 13.61
N ALA A 91 8.08 -6.89 12.84
CA ALA A 91 7.67 -5.80 11.97
C ALA A 91 7.10 -4.62 12.77
N ILE A 92 6.63 -4.80 14.01
CA ILE A 92 6.08 -3.70 14.82
C ILE A 92 7.19 -2.74 15.28
N ASP A 93 8.40 -3.26 15.50
CA ASP A 93 9.53 -2.53 16.09
C ASP A 93 10.41 -1.81 15.04
N GLU A 94 10.12 -2.03 13.74
CA GLU A 94 10.64 -1.24 12.60
C GLU A 94 9.82 0.03 12.35
#